data_AF-A0A6I3U8Y6-F1
#
_entry.id   AF-A0A6I3U8Y6-F1
#
_cell.length_a   1.000
_cell.length_b   1.000
_cell.length_c   1.000
_cell.angle_alpha   90.00
_cell.angle_beta   90.00
_cell.angle_gamma   90.00
#
_symmetry.space_group_name_H-M   'P 1'
#
loop_
_entity.id
_entity.type
_entity.pdbx_description
1 polymer ?
#
loop_
_entity_poly.entity_id
_entity_poly.type
_entity_poly.pdbx_seq_one_letter_code
_entity_poly.pdbx_strand_id
1 'polypeptide(L)'
;EKSNIEEVKTKQGLVGTKYSIGVYDRITSATWKYRNMVLPLLTLPEKSVFVISTISSLGFGAYDRYRSSDHKAGKALNDFVEENARETAKRQRDHYDYWYRILDDNAREKLYRNILLYDAYTFVDDNTVWKATEVADFDNPNPAMQHFFGPVGNKVGHNQHGAYATGDAVYYMGYRMLDKDGAIT
;
A
#
# COMPACT_ATOMS: atom_id res chain seq x y z
N GLU A 1 -8.13 3.59 -6.48
CA GLU A 1 -8.44 4.43 -7.65
C GLU A 1 -8.93 3.57 -8.81
N LYS A 2 -10.15 3.82 -9.31
CA LYS A 2 -10.68 3.10 -10.48
C LYS A 2 -10.02 3.58 -11.76
N SER A 3 -9.93 2.69 -12.75
CA SER A 3 -9.43 2.97 -14.11
C SER A 3 -10.23 4.08 -14.80
N ASN A 4 -9.57 4.79 -15.73
CA ASN A 4 -10.22 5.73 -16.65
C ASN A 4 -10.82 5.03 -17.88
N ILE A 5 -10.56 3.73 -18.08
CA ILE A 5 -11.14 2.91 -19.16
C ILE A 5 -12.50 2.42 -18.69
N GLU A 6 -13.58 2.79 -19.40
CA GLU A 6 -14.95 2.57 -18.93
C GLU A 6 -15.29 1.09 -18.69
N GLU A 7 -14.80 0.20 -19.55
CA GLU A 7 -14.95 -1.26 -19.38
C GLU A 7 -14.32 -1.74 -18.07
N VAL A 8 -13.08 -1.33 -17.80
CA VAL A 8 -12.33 -1.71 -16.59
C VAL A 8 -12.98 -1.10 -15.36
N LYS A 9 -13.38 0.17 -15.43
CA LYS A 9 -14.06 0.91 -14.37
C LYS A 9 -15.38 0.24 -13.98
N THR A 10 -16.13 -0.25 -14.96
CA THR A 10 -17.36 -1.01 -14.76
C THR A 10 -17.07 -2.33 -14.06
N LYS A 11 -16.11 -3.12 -14.56
CA LYS A 11 -15.66 -4.38 -13.95
C LYS A 11 -15.23 -4.18 -12.49
N GLN A 12 -14.46 -3.13 -12.21
CA GLN A 12 -14.00 -2.76 -10.86
C GLN A 12 -15.12 -2.39 -9.89
N GLY A 13 -16.31 -2.04 -10.39
CA GLY A 13 -17.49 -1.76 -9.58
C GLY A 13 -18.26 -3.01 -9.12
N LEU A 14 -17.95 -4.19 -9.67
CA LEU A 14 -18.68 -5.42 -9.38
C LEU A 14 -18.17 -6.06 -8.08
N VAL A 15 -18.98 -5.96 -7.02
CA VAL A 15 -18.69 -6.50 -5.68
C VAL A 15 -18.59 -8.04 -5.70
N GLY A 16 -17.68 -8.60 -4.92
CA GLY A 16 -17.52 -10.05 -4.76
C GLY A 16 -16.94 -10.77 -5.99
N THR A 17 -16.51 -10.03 -7.02
CA THR A 17 -15.85 -10.59 -8.19
C THR A 17 -14.33 -10.43 -8.09
N LYS A 18 -13.58 -11.22 -8.87
CA LYS A 18 -12.12 -11.06 -9.00
C LYS A 18 -11.69 -9.67 -9.51
N TYR A 19 -12.61 -8.93 -10.13
CA TYR A 19 -12.35 -7.59 -10.66
C TYR A 19 -12.56 -6.49 -9.64
N SER A 20 -13.24 -6.78 -8.51
CA SER A 20 -13.59 -5.78 -7.51
C SER A 20 -12.36 -5.03 -7.02
N ILE A 21 -12.44 -3.70 -7.02
CA ILE A 21 -11.40 -2.86 -6.42
C ILE A 21 -11.60 -2.67 -4.91
N GLY A 22 -12.73 -3.11 -4.36
CA GLY A 22 -13.06 -2.95 -2.94
C GLY A 22 -12.04 -3.65 -2.05
N VAL A 23 -11.50 -2.93 -1.06
CA VAL A 23 -10.47 -3.47 -0.15
C VAL A 23 -10.96 -4.72 0.56
N TYR A 24 -12.21 -4.71 1.05
CA TYR A 24 -12.81 -5.87 1.72
C TYR A 24 -12.88 -7.10 0.81
N ASP A 25 -13.41 -6.96 -0.40
CA ASP A 25 -13.52 -8.05 -1.38
C ASP A 25 -12.14 -8.64 -1.72
N ARG A 26 -11.12 -7.78 -1.84
CA ARG A 26 -9.77 -8.20 -2.19
C ARG A 26 -9.06 -8.92 -1.07
N ILE A 27 -9.21 -8.47 0.19
CA ILE A 27 -8.60 -9.14 1.34
C ILE A 27 -9.34 -10.45 1.68
N THR A 28 -10.66 -10.50 1.52
CA THR A 28 -11.46 -11.71 1.80
C THR A 28 -11.42 -12.75 0.68
N SER A 29 -10.86 -12.39 -0.48
CA SER A 29 -10.68 -13.25 -1.65
C SER A 29 -9.97 -14.59 -1.37
N ALA A 30 -10.48 -15.63 -2.04
CA ALA A 30 -9.81 -16.85 -2.48
C ALA A 30 -8.27 -16.84 -2.43
N THR A 31 -7.71 -15.90 -3.17
CA THR A 31 -6.31 -15.88 -3.59
C THR A 31 -5.41 -15.02 -2.70
N TRP A 32 -5.98 -14.34 -1.71
CA TRP A 32 -5.21 -13.46 -0.84
C TRP A 32 -4.59 -14.23 0.32
N LYS A 33 -3.26 -14.12 0.45
CA LYS A 33 -2.46 -14.80 1.49
C LYS A 33 -2.71 -14.24 2.89
N TYR A 34 -2.97 -12.94 3.00
CA TYR A 34 -3.03 -12.22 4.27
C TYR A 34 -4.47 -11.84 4.64
N ARG A 35 -5.40 -12.79 4.61
CA ARG A 35 -6.81 -12.52 4.95
C ARG A 35 -7.01 -12.07 6.40
N ASN A 36 -6.05 -12.42 7.26
CA ASN A 36 -5.97 -11.96 8.64
C ASN A 36 -5.81 -10.43 8.77
N MET A 37 -5.54 -9.69 7.68
CA MET A 37 -5.52 -8.22 7.68
C MET A 37 -6.88 -7.56 7.92
N VAL A 38 -8.01 -8.24 7.65
CA VAL A 38 -9.34 -7.61 7.77
C VAL A 38 -9.62 -7.14 9.19
N LEU A 39 -9.41 -8.01 10.18
CA LEU A 39 -9.79 -7.70 11.57
C LEU A 39 -8.94 -6.55 12.13
N PRO A 40 -7.59 -6.56 12.06
CA PRO A 40 -6.77 -5.42 12.47
C PRO A 40 -7.13 -4.11 11.76
N LEU A 41 -7.49 -4.16 10.47
CA LEU A 41 -7.90 -2.97 9.72
C LEU A 41 -9.24 -2.38 10.23
N LEU A 42 -10.18 -3.24 10.64
CA LEU A 42 -11.47 -2.83 11.20
C LEU A 42 -11.37 -2.31 12.64
N THR A 43 -10.31 -2.68 13.37
CA THR A 43 -10.12 -2.35 14.78
C THR A 43 -9.01 -1.33 15.02
N LEU A 44 -8.61 -0.58 14.00
CA LEU A 44 -7.62 0.51 14.15
C LEU A 44 -8.16 1.58 15.13
N PRO A 45 -7.44 1.90 16.22
CA PRO A 45 -7.90 2.91 17.17
C PRO A 45 -7.76 4.34 16.64
N GLU A 46 -6.87 4.53 15.65
CA GLU A 46 -6.59 5.82 15.04
C GLU A 46 -6.11 5.68 13.60
N LYS A 47 -5.92 6.81 12.92
CA LYS A 47 -5.43 6.88 11.54
C LYS A 47 -3.91 6.65 11.50
N SER A 48 -3.51 5.38 11.64
CA SER A 48 -2.09 4.97 11.65
C SER A 48 -1.64 4.30 10.35
N VAL A 49 -2.57 3.78 9.55
CA VAL A 49 -2.32 3.03 8.30
C VAL A 49 -3.13 3.60 7.16
N PHE A 50 -2.55 3.62 5.96
CA PHE A 50 -3.27 3.91 4.71
C PHE A 50 -3.30 2.68 3.80
N VAL A 51 -4.32 2.61 2.94
CA VAL A 51 -4.50 1.53 1.97
C VAL A 51 -4.69 2.12 0.57
N ILE A 52 -3.91 1.66 -0.40
CA ILE A 52 -4.05 2.02 -1.81
C ILE A 52 -4.54 0.78 -2.57
N SER A 53 -5.77 0.82 -3.07
CA SER A 53 -6.30 -0.23 -3.95
C SER A 53 -6.32 0.23 -5.40
N THR A 54 -5.64 -0.50 -6.28
CA THR A 54 -5.66 -0.32 -7.73
C THR A 54 -6.15 -1.61 -8.42
N ILE A 55 -6.12 -1.67 -9.75
CA ILE A 55 -6.52 -2.87 -10.51
C ILE A 55 -5.69 -4.12 -10.15
N SER A 56 -4.38 -3.97 -9.89
CA SER A 56 -3.45 -5.11 -9.75
C SER A 56 -2.81 -5.22 -8.37
N SER A 57 -2.94 -4.17 -7.54
CA SER A 57 -2.20 -4.06 -6.29
C SER A 57 -3.04 -3.56 -5.13
N LEU A 58 -2.75 -4.08 -3.94
CA LEU A 58 -3.27 -3.58 -2.68
C LEU A 58 -2.07 -3.18 -1.80
N GLY A 59 -1.84 -1.88 -1.71
CA GLY A 59 -0.73 -1.29 -0.97
C GLY A 59 -1.11 -0.90 0.44
N PHE A 60 -0.22 -1.14 1.39
CA PHE A 60 -0.36 -0.76 2.79
C PHE A 60 0.89 -0.05 3.26
N GLY A 61 0.72 1.04 4.00
CA GLY A 61 1.81 1.76 4.65
C GLY A 61 1.35 2.47 5.90
N ALA A 62 2.31 2.89 6.72
CA ALA A 62 2.06 3.62 7.96
C ALA A 62 2.18 5.13 7.73
N TYR A 63 1.42 5.93 8.49
CA TYR A 63 1.56 7.39 8.49
C TYR A 63 2.94 7.79 9.05
N ASP A 64 3.39 7.15 10.13
CA ASP A 64 4.67 7.45 10.77
C ASP A 64 5.89 7.08 9.92
N ARG A 65 5.73 6.41 8.77
CA ARG A 65 6.80 6.26 7.77
C ARG A 65 7.18 7.59 7.09
N TYR A 66 6.23 8.53 7.09
CA TYR A 66 6.28 9.81 6.38
C TYR A 66 6.34 11.03 7.32
N ARG A 67 6.28 10.80 8.63
CA ARG A 67 6.50 11.84 9.65
C ARG A 67 7.90 12.44 9.54
N SER A 68 8.05 13.70 9.90
CA SER A 68 9.34 14.41 9.85
C SER A 68 9.23 15.74 10.59
N SER A 69 10.36 16.45 10.71
CA SER A 69 10.37 17.85 11.18
C SER A 69 9.44 18.77 10.39
N ASP A 70 9.28 18.51 9.08
CA ASP A 70 8.45 19.30 8.17
C ASP A 70 6.98 18.86 8.21
N HIS A 71 6.74 17.57 8.44
CA HIS A 71 5.41 16.96 8.48
C HIS A 71 5.20 16.27 9.82
N LYS A 72 5.01 17.09 10.85
CA LYS A 72 4.80 16.63 12.23
C LYS A 72 3.47 15.92 12.40
N ALA A 73 3.37 15.08 13.44
CA ALA A 73 2.13 14.38 13.78
C ALA A 73 0.92 15.31 13.88
N GLY A 74 -0.25 14.77 13.53
CA GLY A 74 -1.50 15.52 13.46
C GLY A 74 -1.84 15.92 12.03
N LYS A 75 -2.42 17.12 11.86
CA LYS A 75 -3.01 17.54 10.58
C LYS A 75 -1.99 17.63 9.44
N ALA A 76 -0.79 18.14 9.70
CA ALA A 76 0.24 18.30 8.68
C ALA A 76 0.66 16.95 8.06
N LEU A 77 0.95 15.96 8.91
CA LEU A 77 1.23 14.60 8.46
C LEU A 77 0.04 13.98 7.72
N ASN A 78 -1.18 14.13 8.25
CA ASN A 78 -2.36 13.53 7.64
C ASN A 78 -2.61 14.07 6.24
N ASP A 79 -2.60 15.39 6.06
CA ASP A 79 -2.81 16.02 4.75
C ASP A 79 -1.71 15.60 3.77
N PHE A 80 -0.44 15.55 4.22
CA PHE A 80 0.68 15.11 3.40
C PHE A 80 0.54 13.65 2.94
N VAL A 81 0.22 12.73 3.84
CA VAL A 81 0.08 11.30 3.51
C VAL A 81 -1.13 11.08 2.62
N GLU A 82 -2.27 11.71 2.90
CA GLU A 82 -3.49 11.54 2.10
C GLU A 82 -3.35 12.07 0.68
N GLU A 83 -2.74 13.25 0.51
CA GLU A 83 -2.50 13.82 -0.81
C GLU A 83 -1.53 12.95 -1.61
N ASN A 84 -0.40 12.55 -1.01
CA ASN A 84 0.55 11.70 -1.71
C ASN A 84 0.02 10.28 -1.96
N ALA A 85 -0.83 9.73 -1.09
CA ALA A 85 -1.52 8.46 -1.34
C ALA A 85 -2.48 8.56 -2.52
N ARG A 86 -3.23 9.67 -2.63
CA ARG A 86 -4.12 9.92 -3.78
C ARG A 86 -3.33 10.07 -5.08
N GLU A 87 -2.26 10.85 -5.05
CA GLU A 87 -1.38 11.03 -6.22
C GLU A 87 -0.70 9.73 -6.63
N THR A 88 -0.23 8.93 -5.67
CA THR A 88 0.34 7.59 -5.93
C THR A 88 -0.70 6.65 -6.53
N ALA A 89 -1.93 6.67 -6.00
CA ALA A 89 -3.02 5.86 -6.55
C ALA A 89 -3.37 6.25 -8.00
N LYS A 90 -3.33 7.55 -8.34
CA LYS A 90 -3.50 8.03 -9.72
C LYS A 90 -2.36 7.56 -10.62
N ARG A 91 -1.10 7.70 -10.20
CA ARG A 91 0.07 7.25 -10.97
C ARG A 91 0.03 5.74 -11.24
N GLN A 92 -0.27 4.95 -10.22
CA GLN A 92 -0.41 3.50 -10.37
C GLN A 92 -1.59 3.14 -11.29
N ARG A 93 -2.74 3.83 -11.17
CA ARG A 93 -3.86 3.66 -12.10
C ARG A 93 -3.42 3.95 -13.54
N ASP A 94 -2.78 5.10 -13.79
CA ASP A 94 -2.39 5.52 -15.13
C ASP A 94 -1.37 4.56 -15.75
N HIS A 95 -0.45 4.03 -14.93
CA HIS A 95 0.47 2.97 -15.33
C HIS A 95 -0.27 1.70 -15.79
N TYR A 96 -1.26 1.23 -15.02
CA TYR A 96 -2.01 0.04 -15.41
C TYR A 96 -2.98 0.29 -16.57
N ASP A 97 -3.55 1.48 -16.69
CA ASP A 97 -4.38 1.87 -17.84
C ASP A 97 -3.55 1.87 -19.13
N TYR A 98 -2.30 2.35 -19.06
CA TYR A 98 -1.36 2.27 -20.17
C TYR A 98 -1.13 0.81 -20.59
N TRP A 99 -0.77 -0.06 -19.64
CA TRP A 99 -0.57 -1.49 -19.92
C TRP A 99 -1.81 -2.16 -20.47
N TYR A 100 -2.98 -1.88 -19.90
CA TYR A 100 -4.25 -2.45 -20.39
C TYR A 100 -4.48 -2.10 -21.87
N ARG A 101 -4.16 -0.87 -22.30
CA ARG A 101 -4.36 -0.46 -23.70
C ARG A 101 -3.48 -1.20 -24.69
N ILE A 102 -2.24 -1.55 -24.32
CA ILE A 102 -1.27 -2.17 -25.23
C ILE A 102 -1.27 -3.70 -25.20
N LEU A 103 -1.76 -4.31 -24.12
CA LEU A 103 -1.83 -5.77 -23.98
C LEU A 103 -2.98 -6.35 -24.79
N ASP A 104 -2.82 -7.62 -25.21
CA ASP A 104 -3.90 -8.44 -25.74
C ASP A 104 -4.90 -8.86 -24.64
N ASP A 105 -6.04 -9.43 -25.03
CA ASP A 105 -7.13 -9.77 -24.11
C ASP A 105 -6.73 -10.83 -23.05
N ASN A 106 -5.86 -11.79 -23.40
CA ASN A 106 -5.39 -12.80 -22.44
C ASN A 106 -4.47 -12.15 -21.39
N ALA A 107 -3.56 -11.28 -21.84
CA ALA A 107 -2.64 -10.58 -20.96
C ALA A 107 -3.34 -9.52 -20.08
N ARG A 108 -4.36 -8.82 -20.60
CA ARG A 108 -5.21 -7.88 -19.84
C ARG A 108 -5.84 -8.55 -18.63
N GLU A 109 -6.31 -9.78 -18.79
CA GLU A 109 -6.97 -10.52 -17.71
C GLU A 109 -6.04 -10.79 -16.52
N LYS A 110 -4.73 -10.92 -16.77
CA LYS A 110 -3.71 -11.12 -15.73
C LYS A 110 -3.45 -9.86 -14.90
N LEU A 111 -3.91 -8.68 -15.34
CA LEU A 111 -3.78 -7.44 -14.58
C LEU A 111 -4.67 -7.42 -13.34
N TYR A 112 -5.77 -8.18 -13.28
CA TYR A 112 -6.69 -8.24 -12.14
C TYR A 112 -6.21 -9.13 -10.98
N ARG A 113 -4.91 -9.35 -10.87
CA ARG A 113 -4.30 -10.04 -9.72
C ARG A 113 -4.31 -9.14 -8.48
N ASN A 114 -4.14 -9.75 -7.31
CA ASN A 114 -4.00 -9.02 -6.04
C ASN A 114 -2.57 -9.17 -5.54
N ILE A 115 -1.70 -8.23 -5.89
CA ILE A 115 -0.33 -8.17 -5.36
C ILE A 115 -0.28 -7.25 -4.15
N LEU A 116 0.36 -7.74 -3.08
CA LEU A 116 0.64 -6.92 -1.91
C LEU A 116 1.74 -5.91 -2.20
N LEU A 117 1.53 -4.64 -1.85
CA LEU A 117 2.62 -3.67 -1.74
C LEU A 117 2.76 -3.26 -0.27
N TYR A 118 3.94 -3.36 0.31
CA TYR A 118 4.21 -3.00 1.69
C TYR A 118 5.30 -1.93 1.78
N ASP A 119 5.06 -0.86 2.53
CA ASP A 119 6.12 0.04 2.99
C ASP A 119 6.96 -0.62 4.09
N ALA A 120 8.19 -0.13 4.24
CA ALA A 120 9.09 -0.48 5.31
C ALA A 120 8.51 -0.21 6.71
N TYR A 121 8.89 -1.05 7.67
CA TYR A 121 8.62 -0.84 9.09
C TYR A 121 9.60 0.14 9.74
N THR A 122 10.02 1.17 9.01
CA THR A 122 10.91 2.21 9.51
C THR A 122 10.07 3.43 9.87
N PHE A 123 9.71 3.57 11.14
CA PHE A 123 8.90 4.69 11.64
C PHE A 123 9.79 5.81 12.16
N VAL A 124 9.35 7.06 11.99
CA VAL A 124 10.08 8.28 12.37
C VAL A 124 9.24 9.15 13.30
N ASP A 125 9.89 10.04 14.04
CA ASP A 125 9.25 11.01 14.93
C ASP A 125 9.36 12.46 14.39
N ASP A 126 8.89 13.44 15.16
CA ASP A 126 8.90 14.86 14.76
C ASP A 126 10.31 15.48 14.70
N ASN A 127 11.32 14.83 15.27
CA ASN A 127 12.69 15.31 15.33
C ASN A 127 13.56 14.71 14.22
N THR A 128 13.08 13.67 13.53
CA THR A 128 13.82 13.08 12.43
C THR A 128 13.86 14.02 11.21
N VAL A 129 15.07 14.43 10.84
CA VAL A 129 15.34 15.29 9.67
C VAL A 129 15.38 14.48 8.35
N TRP A 130 15.68 13.18 8.43
CA TRP A 130 15.82 12.27 7.29
C TRP A 130 14.93 11.03 7.44
N LYS A 131 15.09 10.03 6.58
CA LYS A 131 14.34 8.76 6.68
C LYS A 131 14.90 7.92 7.85
N ALA A 132 14.02 7.23 8.61
CA ALA A 132 14.45 6.24 9.59
C ALA A 132 15.26 5.13 8.92
N THR A 133 16.31 4.69 9.61
CA THR A 133 17.12 3.52 9.25
C THR A 133 16.84 2.33 10.16
N GLU A 134 16.28 2.57 11.34
CA GLU A 134 15.89 1.53 12.28
C GLU A 134 14.57 0.88 11.88
N VAL A 135 14.57 -0.45 11.89
CA VAL A 135 13.42 -1.28 11.56
C VAL A 135 12.72 -1.63 12.84
N ALA A 136 11.44 -1.31 12.94
CA ALA A 136 10.61 -1.68 14.07
C ALA A 136 10.36 -3.19 14.08
N ASP A 137 10.65 -3.81 15.21
CA ASP A 137 10.18 -5.16 15.55
C ASP A 137 8.66 -5.17 15.83
N PHE A 138 8.07 -6.36 15.90
CA PHE A 138 6.61 -6.51 16.06
C PHE A 138 6.06 -6.07 17.42
N ASP A 139 6.92 -5.90 18.43
CA ASP A 139 6.59 -5.37 19.75
C ASP A 139 6.77 -3.85 19.84
N ASN A 140 7.18 -3.19 18.75
CA ASN A 140 7.35 -1.74 18.73
C ASN A 140 6.02 -1.02 19.06
N PRO A 141 6.04 -0.01 19.96
CA PRO A 141 4.84 0.66 20.42
C PRO A 141 4.24 1.62 19.38
N ASN A 142 4.82 1.73 18.18
CA ASN A 142 4.23 2.51 17.10
C ASN A 142 2.80 2.00 16.81
N PRO A 143 1.78 2.89 16.76
CA PRO A 143 0.39 2.47 16.61
C PRO A 143 0.12 1.63 15.36
N ALA A 144 0.81 1.89 14.24
CA ALA A 144 0.66 1.09 13.02
C ALA A 144 1.23 -0.33 13.21
N MET A 145 2.34 -0.45 13.93
CA MET A 145 2.92 -1.76 14.26
C MET A 145 2.06 -2.52 15.26
N GLN A 146 1.73 -1.87 16.37
CA GLN A 146 1.00 -2.47 17.48
C GLN A 146 -0.40 -2.96 17.06
N HIS A 147 -1.11 -2.18 16.25
CA HIS A 147 -2.52 -2.45 15.94
C HIS A 147 -2.76 -3.04 14.55
N PHE A 148 -1.76 -3.04 13.65
CA PHE A 148 -1.92 -3.58 12.30
C PHE A 148 -0.79 -4.51 11.86
N PHE A 149 0.42 -4.00 11.61
CA PHE A 149 1.49 -4.79 10.99
C PHE A 149 1.97 -5.94 11.87
N GLY A 150 2.07 -5.74 13.19
CA GLY A 150 2.42 -6.75 14.17
C GLY A 150 1.37 -7.88 14.23
N PRO A 151 0.09 -7.58 14.46
CA PRO A 151 -0.99 -8.57 14.42
C PRO A 151 -1.12 -9.33 13.08
N VAL A 152 -0.84 -8.66 11.95
CA VAL A 152 -0.82 -9.31 10.63
C VAL A 152 0.36 -10.27 10.51
N GLY A 153 1.49 -9.96 11.16
CA GLY A 153 2.63 -10.87 11.32
C GLY A 153 3.45 -11.12 10.06
N ASN A 154 3.39 -10.23 9.07
CA ASN A 154 4.15 -10.35 7.83
C ASN A 154 5.63 -10.01 8.08
N LYS A 155 6.47 -11.03 8.26
CA LYS A 155 7.92 -10.88 8.45
C LYS A 155 8.58 -10.50 7.13
N VAL A 156 9.13 -9.29 7.07
CA VAL A 156 9.80 -8.75 5.88
C VAL A 156 11.32 -8.84 6.02
N GLY A 157 12.01 -9.17 4.93
CA GLY A 157 13.47 -9.16 4.90
C GLY A 157 13.95 -7.72 4.72
N HIS A 158 14.27 -7.03 5.81
CA HIS A 158 14.66 -5.64 5.73
C HIS A 158 16.14 -5.50 5.37
N ASN A 159 16.42 -5.16 4.10
CA ASN A 159 17.78 -5.00 3.57
C ASN A 159 18.31 -3.55 3.66
N GLN A 160 17.56 -2.65 4.32
CA GLN A 160 17.85 -1.21 4.49
C GLN A 160 17.90 -0.37 3.20
N HIS A 161 17.96 -1.00 2.02
CA HIS A 161 18.15 -0.33 0.75
C HIS A 161 17.20 -0.85 -0.34
N GLY A 162 16.72 0.07 -1.18
CA GLY A 162 15.98 -0.29 -2.38
C GLY A 162 14.57 -0.83 -2.11
N ALA A 163 14.12 -1.70 -3.00
CA ALA A 163 12.87 -2.45 -2.90
C ALA A 163 13.10 -3.85 -3.49
N TYR A 164 12.26 -4.81 -3.12
CA TYR A 164 12.33 -6.15 -3.71
C TYR A 164 10.94 -6.74 -3.93
N ALA A 165 10.85 -7.66 -4.90
CA ALA A 165 9.63 -8.38 -5.21
C ALA A 165 9.85 -9.89 -5.01
N THR A 166 8.89 -10.55 -4.37
CA THR A 166 8.91 -12.00 -4.11
C THR A 166 8.13 -12.82 -5.15
N GLY A 167 7.50 -12.12 -6.11
CA GLY A 167 6.59 -12.69 -7.10
C GLY A 167 5.10 -12.58 -6.69
N ASP A 168 4.81 -12.68 -5.40
CA ASP A 168 3.46 -12.49 -4.81
C ASP A 168 3.29 -11.16 -4.04
N ALA A 169 4.39 -10.45 -3.77
CA ALA A 169 4.41 -9.15 -3.09
C ALA A 169 5.58 -8.28 -3.55
N VAL A 170 5.46 -6.97 -3.31
CA VAL A 170 6.53 -5.96 -3.47
C VAL A 170 6.70 -5.24 -2.13
N TYR A 171 7.95 -5.01 -1.77
CA TYR A 171 8.32 -4.42 -0.49
C TYR A 171 9.25 -3.23 -0.69
N TYR A 172 8.82 -2.05 -0.25
CA TYR A 172 9.56 -0.79 -0.34
C TYR A 172 10.39 -0.59 0.94
N MET A 173 11.69 -0.89 0.88
CA MET A 173 12.57 -0.88 2.07
C MET A 173 13.24 0.50 2.26
N GLY A 174 14.05 0.92 1.29
CA GLY A 174 14.70 2.24 1.28
C GLY A 174 13.88 3.31 0.57
N TYR A 175 13.21 2.95 -0.52
CA TYR A 175 12.25 3.83 -1.19
C TYR A 175 10.96 3.92 -0.38
N ARG A 176 10.26 5.05 -0.46
CA ARG A 176 8.94 5.20 0.13
C ARG A 176 7.91 5.09 -0.97
N MET A 177 6.88 4.27 -0.79
CA MET A 177 5.84 4.06 -1.79
C MET A 177 5.15 5.36 -2.25
N LEU A 178 5.00 6.34 -1.34
CA LEU A 178 4.33 7.61 -1.67
C LEU A 178 5.27 8.68 -2.27
N ASP A 179 6.59 8.47 -2.26
CA ASP A 179 7.52 9.38 -2.94
C ASP A 179 7.39 9.21 -4.46
N LYS A 180 7.78 10.24 -5.23
CA LYS A 180 7.83 10.15 -6.70
C LYS A 180 8.72 9.00 -7.17
N ASP A 181 9.85 8.78 -6.49
CA ASP A 181 10.78 7.67 -6.78
C ASP A 181 10.16 6.31 -6.49
N GLY A 182 9.19 6.23 -5.57
CA GLY A 182 8.43 5.02 -5.28
C GLY A 182 7.55 4.55 -6.43
N ALA A 183 7.12 5.46 -7.31
CA ALA A 183 6.37 5.11 -8.52
C ALA A 183 7.27 4.56 -9.65
N ILE A 184 8.56 4.89 -9.63
CA ILE A 184 9.56 4.42 -10.61
C ILE A 184 10.11 3.05 -10.21
N THR A 185 10.21 2.81 -8.90
CA THR A 185 10.75 1.60 -8.28
C THR A 185 9.74 0.45 -8.32
#